data_AF-A0A6M1T0L9-F1
#
_entry.id   AF-A0A6M1T0L9-F1
#
_cell.length_a   1.000
_cell.length_b   1.000
_cell.length_c   1.000
_cell.angle_alpha   90.00
_cell.angle_beta   90.00
_cell.angle_gamma   90.00
#
_symmetry.space_group_name_H-M   'P 1'
#
loop_
_entity.id
_entity.type
_entity.pdbx_description
1 polymer ?
#
loop_
_entity_poly.entity_id
_entity_poly.type
_entity_poly.pdbx_seq_one_letter_code
_entity_poly.pdbx_strand_id
1 'polypeptide(L)'
;MFLGLSGCENPGSLDRNIGDNRAEVVVDTLAIGDVSTHSFNFYSGGFQFISAGEFEDPLLGTLKATGLIKPALPSGSEDTLTNDSEMMLRFKLDGGMAYGDSLAEQRFDVYEIDEVWRTESIKLQDDIVLDTEGGPLTSFPIGSTDSLDVPLPGEWVEKYRAFADTADADSVYARSAFGLALVPSNSKKIIAPNVVNTKFVIQNPVEEDTFAVGLNEWAYLLERNEKSLPSGLAAWHSTKEQILSFDFDFSSLDVEGTDISRAELVFYQDTELMDQSLESQSSGVKRPKAKVAQLHLVDPDQLPANIAPGDPLANGFYSTDDDAFHFEVTPQVQRILAGDLAENKKFVITLNNTGLIKTSIIHTSTASTDKQPKLIITSLKNNNK
;
A
#
# COMPACT_ATOMS: atom_id res chain seq x y z
N MET A 1 14.57 -65.09 -7.45
CA MET A 1 14.72 -63.88 -6.62
C MET A 1 13.45 -63.07 -6.77
N PHE A 2 12.83 -62.74 -5.64
CA PHE A 2 11.41 -62.42 -5.51
C PHE A 2 11.01 -61.08 -6.12
N LEU A 3 9.90 -61.08 -6.89
CA LEU A 3 9.00 -59.95 -7.07
C LEU A 3 8.21 -59.76 -5.77
N GLY A 4 8.42 -58.62 -5.10
CA GLY A 4 7.69 -58.24 -3.90
C GLY A 4 6.61 -57.20 -4.23
N LEU A 5 5.37 -57.67 -4.33
CA LEU A 5 4.16 -56.86 -4.20
C LEU A 5 3.98 -56.51 -2.71
N SER A 6 3.89 -55.22 -2.39
CA SER A 6 3.25 -54.65 -1.19
C SER A 6 3.29 -53.13 -1.36
N GLY A 7 2.24 -52.36 -1.18
CA GLY A 7 0.86 -52.60 -0.81
C GLY A 7 0.24 -51.21 -0.73
N CYS A 8 -0.91 -50.99 -1.36
CA CYS A 8 -1.66 -49.74 -1.20
C CYS A 8 -1.95 -49.54 0.28
N GLU A 9 -1.37 -48.50 0.88
CA GLU A 9 -1.82 -48.01 2.18
C GLU A 9 -3.21 -47.41 2.01
N ASN A 10 -4.17 -48.20 2.50
CA ASN A 10 -5.47 -47.82 3.03
C ASN A 10 -5.76 -46.30 3.04
N PRO A 11 -6.68 -45.77 2.22
CA PRO A 11 -7.33 -44.52 2.57
C PRO A 11 -8.13 -44.81 3.83
N GLY A 12 -7.76 -44.15 4.93
CA GLY A 12 -8.53 -44.16 6.16
C GLY A 12 -9.99 -43.94 5.82
N SER A 13 -10.79 -44.98 6.09
CA SER A 13 -12.24 -44.98 5.99
C SER A 13 -12.78 -43.76 6.74
N LEU A 14 -13.12 -42.70 6.00
CA LEU A 14 -14.09 -41.73 6.48
C LEU A 14 -15.35 -42.51 6.78
N ASP A 15 -15.75 -42.45 8.05
CA ASP A 15 -16.91 -43.13 8.58
C ASP A 15 -18.10 -42.91 7.64
N ARG A 16 -18.71 -44.01 7.20
CA ARG A 16 -19.84 -44.02 6.26
C ARG A 16 -21.07 -43.44 6.96
N ASN A 17 -21.14 -42.13 7.07
CA ASN A 17 -22.36 -41.37 7.38
C ASN A 17 -22.25 -39.90 6.96
N ILE A 18 -21.51 -39.61 5.89
CA ILE A 18 -21.65 -38.33 5.18
C ILE A 18 -22.84 -38.48 4.22
N GLY A 19 -23.99 -37.99 4.67
CA GLY A 19 -25.20 -37.83 3.87
C GLY A 19 -25.98 -39.14 3.64
N ASP A 20 -27.22 -39.15 4.10
CA ASP A 20 -28.27 -39.86 3.36
C ASP A 20 -28.11 -39.51 1.86
N ASN A 21 -28.36 -40.44 0.94
CA ASN A 21 -28.07 -40.38 -0.51
C ASN A 21 -28.74 -39.22 -1.32
N ARG A 22 -28.93 -38.03 -0.74
CA ARG A 22 -29.66 -36.88 -1.27
C ARG A 22 -29.09 -35.51 -0.86
N ALA A 23 -27.81 -35.42 -0.50
CA ALA A 23 -27.15 -34.13 -0.31
C ALA A 23 -26.90 -33.47 -1.68
N GLU A 24 -27.49 -32.30 -1.92
CA GLU A 24 -27.34 -31.53 -3.14
C GLU A 24 -26.37 -30.36 -2.90
N VAL A 25 -25.43 -30.15 -3.81
CA VAL A 25 -24.55 -28.97 -3.80
C VAL A 25 -25.33 -27.80 -4.41
N VAL A 26 -25.56 -26.77 -3.60
CA VAL A 26 -26.27 -25.56 -4.01
C VAL A 26 -25.31 -24.39 -3.99
N VAL A 27 -25.39 -23.54 -5.02
CA VAL A 27 -24.61 -22.30 -5.13
C VAL A 27 -25.58 -21.12 -5.11
N ASP A 28 -25.54 -20.37 -4.03
CA ASP A 28 -26.30 -19.14 -3.87
C ASP A 28 -25.38 -17.94 -4.10
N THR A 29 -25.91 -16.88 -4.71
CA THR A 29 -25.16 -15.64 -4.97
C THR A 29 -25.95 -14.45 -4.45
N LEU A 30 -25.30 -13.64 -3.62
CA LEU A 30 -25.84 -12.41 -3.08
C LEU A 30 -25.10 -11.21 -3.66
N ALA A 31 -25.83 -10.25 -4.19
CA ALA A 31 -25.26 -8.95 -4.49
C ALA A 31 -25.00 -8.18 -3.18
N ILE A 32 -23.90 -7.45 -3.13
CA ILE A 32 -23.60 -6.51 -2.05
C ILE A 32 -24.21 -5.16 -2.43
N GLY A 33 -25.31 -4.79 -1.77
CA GLY A 33 -26.14 -3.64 -2.16
C GLY A 33 -25.59 -2.28 -1.78
N ASP A 34 -25.02 -2.14 -0.58
CA ASP A 34 -24.55 -0.85 -0.05
C ASP A 34 -23.03 -0.86 0.15
N VAL A 35 -22.29 -0.62 -0.94
CA VAL A 35 -20.86 -0.32 -0.84
C VAL A 35 -20.69 1.19 -0.73
N SER A 36 -20.25 1.65 0.44
CA SER A 36 -20.00 3.07 0.71
C SER A 36 -18.50 3.36 0.78
N THR A 37 -18.08 4.53 0.30
CA THR A 37 -16.71 5.02 0.40
C THR A 37 -16.59 5.96 1.58
N HIS A 38 -15.50 5.82 2.33
CA HIS A 38 -15.16 6.75 3.41
C HIS A 38 -13.75 7.30 3.18
N SER A 39 -13.62 8.62 3.27
CA SER A 39 -12.34 9.31 3.05
C SER A 39 -11.67 9.70 4.37
N PHE A 40 -10.35 9.53 4.43
CA PHE A 40 -9.55 9.85 5.61
C PHE A 40 -8.20 10.45 5.21
N ASN A 41 -7.66 11.32 6.06
CA ASN A 41 -6.25 11.65 6.02
C ASN A 41 -5.47 10.55 6.78
N PHE A 42 -4.86 9.61 6.04
CA PHE A 42 -4.21 8.42 6.58
C PHE A 42 -2.69 8.61 6.73
N TYR A 43 -2.05 7.85 7.62
CA TYR A 43 -0.60 7.91 7.86
C TYR A 43 0.21 7.45 6.65
N SER A 44 1.34 8.12 6.38
CA SER A 44 2.17 7.88 5.19
C SER A 44 3.61 7.45 5.49
N GLY A 45 4.04 7.48 6.75
CA GLY A 45 5.38 7.03 7.16
C GLY A 45 5.46 5.57 7.57
N GLY A 46 6.68 5.07 7.68
CA GLY A 46 7.00 3.77 8.30
C GLY A 46 6.84 2.58 7.35
N PHE A 47 6.56 2.84 6.08
CA PHE A 47 6.43 1.82 5.06
C PHE A 47 7.77 1.46 4.41
N GLN A 48 7.79 0.36 3.65
CA GLN A 48 8.99 -0.12 2.95
C GLN A 48 9.49 0.83 1.84
N PHE A 49 8.58 1.62 1.26
CA PHE A 49 8.87 2.54 0.17
C PHE A 49 8.40 3.96 0.51
N ILE A 50 9.05 4.96 -0.08
CA ILE A 50 8.66 6.37 0.02
C ILE A 50 8.24 6.84 -1.37
N SER A 51 7.02 7.34 -1.56
CA SER A 51 6.62 7.86 -2.87
C SER A 51 7.08 9.30 -3.07
N ALA A 52 7.68 9.60 -4.21
CA ALA A 52 8.06 10.96 -4.61
C ALA A 52 7.94 11.15 -6.12
N GLY A 53 7.38 12.27 -6.55
CA GLY A 53 7.14 12.54 -7.96
C GLY A 53 5.76 13.13 -8.20
N GLU A 54 5.40 13.30 -9.45
CA GLU A 54 4.10 13.79 -9.90
C GLU A 54 3.75 13.17 -11.25
N PHE A 55 2.48 12.92 -11.47
CA PHE A 55 1.98 12.39 -12.73
C PHE A 55 0.55 12.85 -12.99
N GLU A 56 0.30 13.33 -14.20
CA GLU A 56 -1.04 13.62 -14.70
C GLU A 56 -1.65 12.34 -15.27
N ASP A 57 -2.43 11.64 -14.46
CA ASP A 57 -3.11 10.44 -14.88
C ASP A 57 -4.35 10.76 -15.73
N PRO A 58 -4.47 10.18 -16.94
CA PRO A 58 -5.60 10.47 -17.81
C PRO A 58 -6.95 10.05 -17.21
N LEU A 59 -6.98 9.01 -16.38
CA LEU A 59 -8.19 8.49 -15.73
C LEU A 59 -8.38 9.06 -14.32
N LEU A 60 -7.29 9.16 -13.55
CA LEU A 60 -7.33 9.46 -12.12
C LEU A 60 -7.00 10.91 -11.77
N GLY A 61 -6.59 11.73 -12.75
CA GLY A 61 -6.22 13.13 -12.56
C GLY A 61 -4.79 13.31 -12.06
N THR A 62 -4.48 14.46 -11.47
CA THR A 62 -3.12 14.78 -11.06
C THR A 62 -2.79 14.12 -9.72
N LEU A 63 -1.64 13.45 -9.64
CA LEU A 63 -1.05 12.99 -8.39
C LEU A 63 0.28 13.70 -8.18
N LYS A 64 0.53 14.20 -6.97
CA LYS A 64 1.83 14.77 -6.59
C LYS A 64 2.22 14.27 -5.20
N ALA A 65 3.35 13.57 -5.13
CA ALA A 65 3.94 13.02 -3.93
C ALA A 65 5.25 13.75 -3.59
N THR A 66 5.35 14.24 -2.37
CA THR A 66 6.58 14.85 -1.82
C THR A 66 7.18 13.88 -0.82
N GLY A 67 8.38 13.36 -1.11
CA GLY A 67 9.06 12.43 -0.20
C GLY A 67 9.74 13.18 0.94
N LEU A 68 9.65 12.67 2.17
CA LEU A 68 10.28 13.24 3.36
C LEU A 68 11.28 12.22 3.92
N ILE A 69 12.51 12.65 4.19
CA ILE A 69 13.57 11.78 4.71
C ILE A 69 14.42 12.50 5.75
N LYS A 70 14.86 11.77 6.77
CA LYS A 70 15.81 12.26 7.77
C LYS A 70 16.90 11.20 7.99
N PRO A 71 18.20 11.54 7.92
CA PRO A 71 19.27 10.58 8.19
C PRO A 71 19.21 10.07 9.64
N ALA A 72 19.78 8.91 9.90
CA ALA A 72 20.17 8.51 11.25
C ALA A 72 21.53 9.09 11.61
N LEU A 73 21.78 9.29 12.90
CA LEU A 73 23.13 9.62 13.37
C LEU A 73 24.07 8.41 13.19
N PRO A 74 25.39 8.64 13.03
CA PRO A 74 26.37 7.55 13.03
C PRO A 74 26.29 6.75 14.33
N SER A 75 26.38 5.42 14.24
CA SER A 75 26.17 4.52 15.39
C SER A 75 27.45 3.88 15.94
N GLY A 76 28.60 4.12 15.29
CA GLY A 76 29.90 3.55 15.65
C GLY A 76 30.91 4.59 16.12
N SER A 77 31.84 4.18 16.98
CA SER A 77 32.99 5.01 17.40
C SER A 77 34.07 5.17 16.32
N GLU A 78 33.99 4.39 15.24
CA GLU A 78 34.89 4.47 14.07
C GLU A 78 34.30 5.36 12.96
N ASP A 79 32.97 5.55 12.93
CA ASP A 79 32.29 6.40 11.96
C ASP A 79 32.34 7.88 12.40
N THR A 80 33.48 8.53 12.18
CA THR A 80 33.67 9.94 12.57
C THR A 80 33.45 10.86 11.37
N LEU A 81 32.66 11.92 11.54
CA LEU A 81 32.56 12.99 10.53
C LEU A 81 33.71 13.97 10.73
N THR A 82 34.56 14.11 9.72
CA THR A 82 35.66 15.09 9.70
C THR A 82 35.17 16.45 9.21
N ASN A 83 36.05 17.46 9.29
CA ASN A 83 35.69 18.82 8.87
C ASN A 83 35.41 18.95 7.36
N ASP A 84 36.01 18.06 6.60
CA ASP A 84 36.01 17.96 5.13
C ASP A 84 35.09 16.85 4.60
N SER A 85 34.29 16.22 5.47
CA SER A 85 33.37 15.17 5.03
C SER A 85 32.39 15.67 3.97
N GLU A 86 32.21 14.88 2.92
CA GLU A 86 31.17 15.05 1.92
C GLU A 86 30.03 14.07 2.20
N MET A 87 28.78 14.48 1.98
CA MET A 87 27.60 13.63 2.16
C MET A 87 26.79 13.59 0.89
N MET A 88 26.43 12.39 0.46
CA MET A 88 25.57 12.14 -0.69
C MET A 88 24.33 11.39 -0.26
N LEU A 89 23.17 11.78 -0.77
CA LEU A 89 21.97 10.98 -0.70
C LEU A 89 21.99 9.93 -1.82
N ARG A 90 22.08 8.66 -1.45
CA ARG A 90 22.00 7.53 -2.38
C ARG A 90 20.58 7.00 -2.45
N PHE A 91 19.93 7.22 -3.58
CA PHE A 91 18.67 6.57 -3.93
C PHE A 91 18.90 5.21 -4.52
N LYS A 92 18.09 4.23 -4.14
CA LYS A 92 18.01 2.95 -4.86
C LYS A 92 16.56 2.64 -5.21
N LEU A 93 16.29 2.58 -6.51
CA LEU A 93 15.01 2.19 -7.09
C LEU A 93 14.93 0.66 -7.13
N ASP A 94 15.09 0.01 -5.97
CA ASP A 94 15.14 -1.44 -5.85
C ASP A 94 13.73 -2.05 -5.89
N GLY A 95 13.23 -2.33 -7.10
CA GLY A 95 11.98 -3.08 -7.32
C GLY A 95 10.68 -2.29 -7.18
N GLY A 96 10.73 -0.97 -6.99
CA GLY A 96 9.56 -0.10 -7.00
C GLY A 96 9.09 0.17 -8.43
N MET A 97 7.89 -0.30 -8.81
CA MET A 97 7.28 0.10 -10.08
C MET A 97 6.96 1.59 -10.05
N ALA A 98 7.48 2.35 -11.01
CA ALA A 98 7.07 3.74 -11.20
C ALA A 98 5.58 3.81 -11.57
N TYR A 99 4.88 4.80 -11.01
CA TYR A 99 3.55 5.20 -11.45
C TYR A 99 3.70 6.32 -12.47
N GLY A 100 3.29 6.10 -13.72
CA GLY A 100 3.48 7.06 -14.82
C GLY A 100 4.52 6.58 -15.84
N ASP A 101 5.16 7.50 -16.56
CA ASP A 101 6.09 7.18 -17.65
C ASP A 101 7.45 6.72 -17.12
N SER A 102 7.71 5.40 -17.09
CA SER A 102 8.97 4.86 -16.58
C SER A 102 10.21 5.31 -17.39
N LEU A 103 10.03 5.71 -18.65
CA LEU A 103 11.11 6.13 -19.55
C LEU A 103 11.40 7.63 -19.47
N ALA A 104 10.51 8.41 -18.85
CA ALA A 104 10.72 9.84 -18.69
C ALA A 104 11.78 10.14 -17.62
N GLU A 105 12.49 11.26 -17.82
CA GLU A 105 13.29 11.88 -16.77
C GLU A 105 12.34 12.52 -15.74
N GLN A 106 12.62 12.25 -14.48
CA GLN A 106 12.01 12.86 -13.32
C GLN A 106 12.96 13.87 -12.71
N ARG A 107 12.55 15.08 -12.35
CA ARG A 107 13.43 15.99 -11.60
C ARG A 107 12.91 16.25 -10.20
N PHE A 108 13.83 16.45 -9.29
CA PHE A 108 13.58 16.76 -7.91
C PHE A 108 14.39 17.97 -7.48
N ASP A 109 13.75 18.80 -6.69
CA ASP A 109 14.36 19.86 -5.90
C ASP A 109 14.37 19.41 -4.44
N VAL A 110 15.54 19.49 -3.80
CA VAL A 110 15.72 19.11 -2.39
C VAL A 110 15.66 20.35 -1.54
N TYR A 111 14.77 20.35 -0.55
CA TYR A 111 14.65 21.43 0.43
C TYR A 111 14.96 20.92 1.84
N GLU A 112 15.52 21.79 2.67
CA GLU A 112 15.58 21.56 4.12
C GLU A 112 14.16 21.70 4.69
N ILE A 113 13.78 20.84 5.63
CA ILE A 113 12.52 20.96 6.36
C ILE A 113 12.75 21.91 7.54
N ASP A 114 11.80 22.81 7.83
CA ASP A 114 11.95 23.85 8.88
C ASP A 114 11.04 23.60 10.10
N GLU A 115 10.52 22.37 10.23
CA GLU A 115 9.73 21.99 11.41
C GLU A 115 9.91 20.52 11.82
N VAL A 116 9.53 20.24 13.07
CA VAL A 116 9.58 18.89 13.63
C VAL A 116 8.50 18.01 12.99
N TRP A 117 8.90 16.84 12.52
CA TRP A 117 7.98 15.79 12.11
C TRP A 117 8.47 14.40 12.54
N ARG A 118 7.56 13.42 12.51
CA ARG A 118 7.84 12.01 12.80
C ARG A 118 7.13 11.10 11.83
N THR A 119 7.80 10.02 11.47
CA THR A 119 7.31 8.94 10.60
C THR A 119 5.91 8.48 10.98
N GLU A 120 5.68 8.22 12.28
CA GLU A 120 4.43 7.66 12.78
C GLU A 120 3.28 8.69 12.87
N SER A 121 3.56 9.99 12.73
CA SER A 121 2.55 11.04 12.87
C SER A 121 2.16 11.70 11.56
N ILE A 122 3.02 11.66 10.54
CA ILE A 122 2.75 12.30 9.25
C ILE A 122 1.66 11.55 8.50
N LYS A 123 0.69 12.34 8.02
CA LYS A 123 -0.40 11.90 7.16
C LYS A 123 -0.26 12.48 5.75
N LEU A 124 -0.95 11.87 4.81
CA LEU A 124 -0.86 12.17 3.38
C LEU A 124 -1.11 13.65 3.05
N GLN A 125 -2.11 14.27 3.69
CA GLN A 125 -2.54 15.64 3.41
C GLN A 125 -2.08 16.65 4.48
N ASP A 126 -1.10 16.26 5.30
CA ASP A 126 -0.48 17.23 6.20
C ASP A 126 0.37 18.24 5.39
N ASP A 127 0.55 19.43 5.93
CA ASP A 127 1.47 20.42 5.38
C ASP A 127 2.82 20.30 6.11
N ILE A 128 3.92 20.44 5.36
CA ILE A 128 5.26 20.53 5.93
C ILE A 128 5.91 21.86 5.51
N VAL A 129 6.40 22.60 6.49
CA VAL A 129 7.14 23.85 6.28
C VAL A 129 8.54 23.52 5.76
N LEU A 130 8.87 24.08 4.59
CA LEU A 130 10.17 23.95 3.95
C LEU A 130 10.94 25.28 4.03
N ASP A 131 12.26 25.21 4.22
CA ASP A 131 13.13 26.37 4.04
C ASP A 131 13.19 26.69 2.54
N THR A 132 12.43 27.70 2.13
CA THR A 132 12.34 28.15 0.73
C THR A 132 13.06 29.47 0.49
N GLU A 133 13.55 30.15 1.54
CA GLU A 133 14.18 31.47 1.42
C GLU A 133 15.51 31.39 0.66
N GLY A 134 16.27 30.32 0.86
CA GLY A 134 17.53 30.04 0.14
C GLY A 134 17.36 29.35 -1.22
N GLY A 135 16.14 28.95 -1.58
CA GLY A 135 15.90 28.03 -2.70
C GLY A 135 16.27 26.58 -2.37
N PRO A 136 16.25 25.67 -3.36
CA PRO A 136 16.59 24.27 -3.12
C PRO A 136 18.08 24.11 -2.79
N LEU A 137 18.38 23.23 -1.84
CA LEU A 137 19.74 22.80 -1.50
C LEU A 137 20.46 22.21 -2.71
N THR A 138 19.75 21.40 -3.48
CA THR A 138 20.24 20.79 -4.72
C THR A 138 19.07 20.37 -5.60
N SER A 139 19.32 20.21 -6.89
CA SER A 139 18.34 19.71 -7.86
C SER A 139 18.98 18.64 -8.73
N PHE A 140 18.26 17.55 -8.97
CA PHE A 140 18.81 16.44 -9.75
C PHE A 140 17.74 15.74 -10.60
N PRO A 141 18.13 15.21 -11.76
CA PRO A 141 17.30 14.32 -12.55
C PRO A 141 17.47 12.85 -12.15
N ILE A 142 16.39 12.08 -12.21
CA ILE A 142 16.34 10.62 -12.17
C ILE A 142 15.75 10.14 -13.50
N GLY A 143 16.59 9.54 -14.32
CA GLY A 143 16.19 8.85 -15.55
C GLY A 143 15.76 7.41 -15.27
N SER A 144 16.42 6.46 -15.93
CA SER A 144 16.20 5.02 -15.83
C SER A 144 17.26 4.29 -15.01
N THR A 145 18.04 5.00 -14.20
CA THR A 145 19.13 4.41 -13.41
C THR A 145 18.59 3.78 -12.13
N ASP A 146 19.09 2.60 -11.77
CA ASP A 146 18.65 1.87 -10.57
C ASP A 146 19.15 2.51 -9.25
N SER A 147 20.19 3.33 -9.34
CA SER A 147 20.77 4.06 -8.21
C SER A 147 21.23 5.45 -8.67
N LEU A 148 21.15 6.43 -7.78
CA LEU A 148 21.68 7.78 -7.99
C LEU A 148 22.26 8.31 -6.69
N ASP A 149 23.47 8.87 -6.78
CA ASP A 149 24.10 9.62 -5.69
C ASP A 149 23.93 11.11 -5.94
N VAL A 150 23.31 11.79 -4.98
CA VAL A 150 23.04 13.23 -5.04
C VAL A 150 23.89 13.92 -3.99
N PRO A 151 24.88 14.75 -4.39
CA PRO A 151 25.70 15.47 -3.43
C PRO A 151 24.85 16.50 -2.68
N LEU A 152 25.02 16.56 -1.36
CA LEU A 152 24.39 17.55 -0.49
C LEU A 152 25.36 18.73 -0.25
N PRO A 153 24.85 19.97 -0.09
CA PRO A 153 25.70 21.12 0.14
C PRO A 153 26.49 21.02 1.45
N GLY A 154 27.76 21.45 1.42
CA GLY A 154 28.65 21.39 2.58
C GLY A 154 28.12 22.11 3.83
N GLU A 155 27.39 23.22 3.66
CA GLU A 155 26.75 23.94 4.78
C GLU A 155 25.74 23.07 5.51
N TRP A 156 24.92 22.32 4.76
CA TRP A 156 23.95 21.39 5.34
C TRP A 156 24.66 20.21 6.04
N VAL A 157 25.75 19.70 5.45
CA VAL A 157 26.58 18.65 6.06
C VAL A 157 27.23 19.12 7.35
N GLU A 158 27.70 20.37 7.41
CA GLU A 158 28.24 20.99 8.63
C GLU A 158 27.19 21.10 9.73
N LYS A 159 25.96 21.53 9.40
CA LYS A 159 24.82 21.52 10.35
C LYS A 159 24.56 20.10 10.87
N TYR A 160 24.56 19.10 9.99
CA TYR A 160 24.35 17.70 10.36
C TYR A 160 25.44 17.17 11.30
N ARG A 161 26.72 17.42 10.98
CA ARG A 161 27.88 17.05 11.81
C ARG A 161 27.80 17.64 13.21
N ALA A 162 27.35 18.90 13.33
CA ALA A 162 27.21 19.55 14.63
C ALA A 162 26.27 18.79 15.60
N PHE A 163 25.35 17.95 15.09
CA PHE A 163 24.55 17.07 15.95
C PHE A 163 25.31 15.80 16.35
N ALA A 164 26.05 15.18 15.43
CA ALA A 164 26.81 13.95 15.66
C ALA A 164 27.90 14.11 16.73
N ASP A 165 28.51 15.30 16.84
CA ASP A 165 29.64 15.57 17.74
C ASP A 165 29.23 15.97 19.18
N THR A 166 27.94 15.90 19.53
CA THR A 166 27.45 16.38 20.84
C THR A 166 27.26 15.25 21.87
N ALA A 167 27.54 15.53 23.14
CA ALA A 167 27.36 14.56 24.22
C ALA A 167 25.89 14.13 24.45
N ASP A 168 24.94 14.94 24.02
CA ASP A 168 23.48 14.70 24.06
C ASP A 168 22.87 14.54 22.65
N ALA A 169 23.66 14.05 21.68
CA ALA A 169 23.35 14.01 20.26
C ALA A 169 21.92 13.57 19.95
N ASP A 170 21.46 12.46 20.53
CA ASP A 170 20.13 11.92 20.26
C ASP A 170 18.98 12.89 20.63
N SER A 171 19.08 13.56 21.78
CA SER A 171 18.02 14.46 22.26
C SER A 171 17.96 15.77 21.47
N VAL A 172 19.12 16.30 21.09
CA VAL A 172 19.20 17.54 20.30
C VAL A 172 18.79 17.25 18.86
N TYR A 173 19.29 16.16 18.28
CA TYR A 173 18.98 15.73 16.93
C TYR A 173 17.49 15.45 16.72
N ALA A 174 16.83 14.84 17.71
CA ALA A 174 15.39 14.60 17.65
C ALA A 174 14.55 15.90 17.61
N ARG A 175 15.07 17.03 18.11
CA ARG A 175 14.32 18.29 18.27
C ARG A 175 14.73 19.40 17.32
N SER A 176 15.89 19.29 16.68
CA SER A 176 16.49 20.41 15.92
C SER A 176 17.03 20.03 14.55
N ALA A 177 17.07 18.74 14.19
CA ALA A 177 17.34 18.30 12.83
C ALA A 177 16.05 17.79 12.19
N PHE A 178 15.63 18.39 11.08
CA PHE A 178 14.32 18.11 10.49
C PHE A 178 14.41 17.34 9.17
N GLY A 179 15.60 17.16 8.61
CA GLY A 179 15.80 16.36 7.40
C GLY A 179 15.45 17.14 6.13
N LEU A 180 15.08 16.39 5.09
CA LEU A 180 15.00 16.86 3.71
C LEU A 180 13.65 16.47 3.07
N ALA A 181 13.13 17.36 2.24
CA ALA A 181 11.98 17.10 1.37
C ALA A 181 12.43 16.97 -0.09
N LEU A 182 11.88 15.98 -0.78
CA LEU A 182 12.07 15.69 -2.20
C LEU A 182 10.84 16.20 -2.95
N VAL A 183 10.93 17.43 -3.44
CA VAL A 183 9.83 18.10 -4.12
C VAL A 183 9.95 17.84 -5.62
N PRO A 184 8.93 17.26 -6.28
CA PRO A 184 8.97 17.05 -7.72
C PRO A 184 8.98 18.39 -8.47
N SER A 185 9.83 18.49 -9.48
CA SER A 185 9.83 19.61 -10.43
C SER A 185 9.78 19.07 -11.86
N ASN A 186 8.78 19.48 -12.65
CA ASN A 186 8.60 19.01 -14.04
C ASN A 186 8.59 17.47 -14.17
N SER A 187 7.64 16.86 -13.48
CA SER A 187 7.56 15.43 -13.25
C SER A 187 6.69 14.69 -14.26
N LYS A 188 7.02 13.44 -14.57
CA LYS A 188 6.19 12.55 -15.40
C LYS A 188 5.97 11.16 -14.80
N LYS A 189 6.48 10.93 -13.60
CA LYS A 189 6.31 9.68 -12.87
C LYS A 189 6.43 9.92 -11.37
N ILE A 190 5.79 9.05 -10.60
CA ILE A 190 6.05 8.88 -9.18
C ILE A 190 6.95 7.66 -9.04
N ILE A 191 8.13 7.89 -8.48
CA ILE A 191 9.06 6.83 -8.09
C ILE A 191 8.83 6.47 -6.63
N ALA A 192 9.30 5.28 -6.27
CA ALA A 192 9.21 4.81 -4.90
C ALA A 192 10.52 4.14 -4.47
N PRO A 193 11.52 4.90 -4.00
CA PRO A 193 12.75 4.35 -3.47
C PRO A 193 12.48 3.41 -2.28
N ASN A 194 13.27 2.35 -2.19
CA ASN A 194 13.22 1.42 -1.07
C ASN A 194 14.00 2.03 0.12
N VAL A 195 13.35 2.14 1.26
CA VAL A 195 13.90 2.78 2.48
C VAL A 195 15.16 2.08 2.98
N VAL A 196 15.20 0.75 2.97
CA VAL A 196 16.34 -0.04 3.47
C VAL A 196 17.59 0.17 2.62
N ASN A 197 17.40 0.43 1.33
CA ASN A 197 18.49 0.64 0.40
C ASN A 197 18.85 2.12 0.18
N THR A 198 17.96 3.02 0.59
CA THR A 198 18.18 4.46 0.52
C THR A 198 18.97 4.88 1.75
N LYS A 199 20.09 5.56 1.54
CA LYS A 199 21.05 5.87 2.59
C LYS A 199 21.81 7.14 2.29
N PHE A 200 22.38 7.73 3.32
CA PHE A 200 23.33 8.82 3.16
C PHE A 200 24.74 8.26 3.24
N VAL A 201 25.51 8.46 2.18
CA VAL A 201 26.90 8.02 2.08
C VAL A 201 27.78 9.18 2.47
N ILE A 202 28.67 8.95 3.44
CA ILE A 202 29.61 9.95 3.94
C ILE A 202 31.01 9.54 3.49
N GLN A 203 31.73 10.47 2.90
CA GLN A 203 33.10 10.28 2.44
C GLN A 203 34.01 11.23 3.21
N ASN A 204 35.07 10.69 3.81
CA ASN A 204 36.10 11.45 4.51
C ASN A 204 37.34 11.52 3.60
N PRO A 205 37.50 12.59 2.79
CA PRO A 205 38.50 12.60 1.74
C PRO A 205 39.94 12.58 2.29
N VAL A 206 40.21 13.14 3.48
CA VAL A 206 41.54 13.08 4.11
C VAL A 206 41.90 11.69 4.64
N GLU A 207 40.92 10.92 5.14
CA GLU A 207 41.15 9.61 5.76
C GLU A 207 40.93 8.44 4.79
N GLU A 208 40.48 8.72 3.56
CA GLU A 208 40.06 7.74 2.55
C GLU A 208 39.00 6.75 3.06
N ASP A 209 38.20 7.17 4.05
CA ASP A 209 37.15 6.36 4.63
C ASP A 209 35.77 6.69 4.03
N THR A 210 34.90 5.69 3.94
CA THR A 210 33.54 5.83 3.44
C THR A 210 32.61 4.93 4.22
N PHE A 211 31.64 5.54 4.88
CA PHE A 211 30.58 4.85 5.60
C PHE A 211 29.21 5.35 5.15
N ALA A 212 28.14 4.75 5.67
CA ALA A 212 26.79 5.16 5.34
C ALA A 212 25.86 5.05 6.53
N VAL A 213 24.96 6.03 6.64
CA VAL A 213 23.88 6.04 7.63
C VAL A 213 22.53 5.81 6.93
N GLY A 214 21.65 5.05 7.59
CA GLY A 214 20.30 4.80 7.10
C GLY A 214 19.37 6.00 7.29
N LEU A 215 18.09 5.78 7.02
CA LEU A 215 17.04 6.73 7.37
C LEU A 215 16.60 6.51 8.82
N ASN A 216 16.43 7.58 9.58
CA ASN A 216 15.81 7.57 10.91
C ASN A 216 14.32 7.87 10.84
N GLU A 217 13.93 8.82 9.99
CA GLU A 217 12.51 9.13 9.72
C GLU A 217 12.27 9.15 8.21
N TRP A 218 11.08 8.68 7.80
CA TRP A 218 10.63 8.78 6.43
C TRP A 218 9.11 8.77 6.30
N ALA A 219 8.60 9.58 5.38
CA ALA A 219 7.19 9.64 5.04
C ALA A 219 7.01 10.23 3.64
N TYR A 220 5.77 10.39 3.19
CA TYR A 220 5.48 11.19 2.01
C TYR A 220 4.17 11.94 2.15
N LEU A 221 4.11 13.14 1.59
CA LEU A 221 2.84 13.86 1.40
C LEU A 221 2.27 13.48 0.04
N LEU A 222 0.95 13.53 -0.10
CA LEU A 222 0.25 13.20 -1.33
C LEU A 222 -0.90 14.16 -1.57
N GLU A 223 -0.78 14.92 -2.65
CA GLU A 223 -1.82 15.75 -3.22
C GLU A 223 -2.48 14.97 -4.38
N ARG A 224 -3.82 14.94 -4.40
CA ARG A 224 -4.59 14.41 -5.53
C ARG A 224 -5.63 15.41 -6.00
N ASN A 225 -5.70 15.56 -7.31
CA ASN A 225 -6.80 16.24 -7.97
C ASN A 225 -7.55 15.23 -8.84
N GLU A 226 -8.53 14.55 -8.23
CA GLU A 226 -9.22 13.42 -8.85
C GLU A 226 -10.17 13.84 -9.97
N LYS A 227 -10.20 13.03 -11.03
CA LYS A 227 -11.24 13.09 -12.07
C LYS A 227 -12.42 12.23 -11.65
N SER A 228 -13.64 12.68 -11.98
CA SER A 228 -14.85 11.91 -11.74
C SER A 228 -14.86 10.64 -12.60
N LEU A 229 -15.06 9.50 -11.96
CA LEU A 229 -15.26 8.23 -12.65
C LEU A 229 -16.71 8.08 -13.17
N PRO A 230 -16.94 7.25 -14.18
CA PRO A 230 -18.29 6.85 -14.58
C PRO A 230 -19.12 6.29 -13.42
N SER A 231 -20.45 6.45 -13.51
CA SER A 231 -21.38 5.83 -12.56
C SER A 231 -21.17 4.31 -12.51
N GLY A 232 -21.28 3.72 -11.33
CA GLY A 232 -21.02 2.30 -11.14
C GLY A 232 -19.58 1.96 -10.79
N LEU A 233 -18.65 2.93 -10.80
CA LEU A 233 -17.24 2.72 -10.52
C LEU A 233 -16.76 3.54 -9.32
N ALA A 234 -15.77 3.02 -8.61
CA ALA A 234 -15.08 3.73 -7.53
C ALA A 234 -13.57 3.51 -7.62
N ALA A 235 -12.80 4.56 -7.34
CA ALA A 235 -11.36 4.43 -7.15
C ALA A 235 -11.09 3.80 -5.79
N TRP A 236 -10.07 2.95 -5.74
CA TRP A 236 -9.65 2.31 -4.51
C TRP A 236 -8.13 2.35 -4.41
N HIS A 237 -7.63 3.13 -3.45
CA HIS A 237 -6.23 3.49 -3.35
C HIS A 237 -5.50 2.69 -2.25
N SER A 238 -4.27 2.26 -2.51
CA SER A 238 -3.40 1.61 -1.51
C SER A 238 -3.01 2.51 -0.35
N THR A 239 -3.10 3.82 -0.54
CA THR A 239 -2.79 4.86 0.44
C THR A 239 -3.81 4.91 1.58
N LYS A 240 -4.93 4.18 1.49
CA LYS A 240 -6.03 4.14 2.47
C LYS A 240 -6.70 5.50 2.73
N GLU A 241 -6.49 6.46 1.83
CA GLU A 241 -7.22 7.73 1.82
C GLU A 241 -8.72 7.55 1.52
N GLN A 242 -9.06 6.45 0.86
CA GLN A 242 -10.43 5.97 0.65
C GLN A 242 -10.49 4.50 1.02
N ILE A 243 -11.48 4.12 1.83
CA ILE A 243 -11.80 2.72 2.13
C ILE A 243 -13.22 2.41 1.69
N LEU A 244 -13.47 1.14 1.40
CA LEU A 244 -14.78 0.64 1.03
C LEU A 244 -15.38 -0.05 2.24
N SER A 245 -16.61 0.31 2.62
CA SER A 245 -17.37 -0.39 3.65
C SER A 245 -18.66 -0.95 3.07
N PHE A 246 -19.11 -2.06 3.63
CA PHE A 246 -20.34 -2.71 3.21
C PHE A 246 -20.89 -3.61 4.33
N ASP A 247 -22.15 -3.99 4.17
CA ASP A 247 -22.85 -4.92 5.04
C ASP A 247 -23.35 -6.12 4.21
N PHE A 248 -23.48 -7.27 4.86
CA PHE A 248 -24.10 -8.44 4.24
C PHE A 248 -25.59 -8.48 4.59
N ASP A 249 -26.43 -8.66 3.58
CA ASP A 249 -27.84 -8.96 3.77
C ASP A 249 -28.11 -10.44 3.47
N PHE A 250 -28.19 -11.25 4.52
CA PHE A 250 -28.51 -12.67 4.43
C PHE A 250 -30.02 -12.95 4.42
N SER A 251 -30.90 -11.93 4.45
CA SER A 251 -32.35 -12.11 4.54
C SER A 251 -32.95 -12.89 3.37
N SER A 252 -32.25 -12.91 2.23
CA SER A 252 -32.65 -13.62 1.02
C SER A 252 -32.13 -15.07 0.93
N LEU A 253 -31.26 -15.52 1.85
CA LEU A 253 -30.81 -16.92 1.85
C LEU A 253 -31.68 -17.81 2.70
N ASP A 254 -31.93 -18.98 2.13
CA ASP A 254 -32.42 -20.16 2.85
C ASP A 254 -31.22 -20.98 3.36
N VAL A 255 -30.68 -20.57 4.52
CA VAL A 255 -29.49 -21.14 5.19
C VAL A 255 -29.83 -21.96 6.44
N GLU A 256 -31.10 -22.14 6.77
CA GLU A 256 -31.49 -22.98 7.92
C GLU A 256 -31.09 -24.46 7.67
N GLY A 257 -30.12 -24.94 8.45
CA GLY A 257 -29.67 -26.34 8.40
C GLY A 257 -28.69 -26.69 7.28
N THR A 258 -28.08 -25.69 6.63
CA THR A 258 -27.14 -25.92 5.52
C THR A 258 -25.69 -25.88 5.97
N ASP A 259 -24.95 -26.96 5.70
CA ASP A 259 -23.49 -26.99 5.91
C ASP A 259 -22.82 -26.15 4.80
N ILE A 260 -22.34 -24.96 5.16
CA ILE A 260 -21.58 -24.11 4.24
C ILE A 260 -20.20 -24.71 4.02
N SER A 261 -19.95 -25.12 2.78
CA SER A 261 -18.66 -25.69 2.37
C SER A 261 -17.64 -24.62 1.98
N ARG A 262 -18.11 -23.52 1.38
CA ARG A 262 -17.27 -22.40 0.93
C ARG A 262 -18.10 -21.13 0.84
N ALA A 263 -17.55 -20.01 1.27
CA ALA A 263 -18.06 -18.69 0.92
C ALA A 263 -16.94 -17.82 0.34
N GLU A 264 -17.22 -17.15 -0.77
CA GLU A 264 -16.27 -16.29 -1.47
C GLU A 264 -16.87 -14.93 -1.74
N LEU A 265 -16.19 -13.89 -1.31
CA LEU A 265 -16.53 -12.50 -1.60
C LEU A 265 -15.72 -12.04 -2.81
N VAL A 266 -16.38 -11.42 -3.79
CA VAL A 266 -15.79 -11.06 -5.09
C VAL A 266 -16.03 -9.58 -5.39
N PHE A 267 -14.94 -8.87 -5.70
CA PHE A 267 -14.96 -7.47 -6.17
C PHE A 267 -14.29 -7.36 -7.53
N TYR A 268 -15.06 -7.02 -8.56
CA TYR A 268 -14.57 -6.87 -9.92
C TYR A 268 -13.84 -5.54 -10.10
N GLN A 269 -12.71 -5.59 -10.79
CA GLN A 269 -11.94 -4.45 -11.25
C GLN A 269 -12.25 -4.17 -12.72
N ASP A 270 -12.40 -2.90 -13.07
CA ASP A 270 -12.53 -2.46 -14.45
C ASP A 270 -11.14 -2.33 -15.10
N THR A 271 -10.51 -3.47 -15.38
CA THR A 271 -9.17 -3.52 -16.01
C THR A 271 -9.20 -2.94 -17.42
N GLU A 272 -10.31 -3.07 -18.15
CA GLU A 272 -10.47 -2.53 -19.49
C GLU A 272 -10.39 -1.00 -19.48
N LEU A 273 -11.17 -0.32 -18.63
CA LEU A 273 -11.11 1.14 -18.48
C LEU A 273 -9.71 1.60 -18.07
N MET A 274 -9.09 0.88 -17.12
CA MET A 274 -7.74 1.18 -16.68
C MET A 274 -6.75 1.09 -17.83
N ASP A 275 -6.73 0.01 -18.60
CA ASP A 275 -5.75 -0.19 -19.67
C ASP A 275 -6.03 0.75 -20.87
N GLN A 276 -7.30 0.92 -21.28
CA GLN A 276 -7.70 1.82 -22.38
C GLN A 276 -7.31 3.28 -22.12
N SER A 277 -7.42 3.76 -20.88
CA SER A 277 -7.04 5.12 -20.54
C SER A 277 -5.55 5.43 -20.78
N LEU A 278 -4.70 4.41 -20.90
CA LEU A 278 -3.26 4.56 -21.17
C LEU A 278 -2.88 4.33 -22.63
N GLU A 279 -3.78 3.83 -23.49
CA GLU A 279 -3.44 3.48 -24.89
C GLU A 279 -2.91 4.67 -25.71
N SER A 280 -3.36 5.88 -25.37
CA SER A 280 -2.91 7.12 -26.00
C SER A 280 -1.58 7.67 -25.46
N GLN A 281 -1.06 7.07 -24.39
CA GLN A 281 0.16 7.52 -23.71
C GLN A 281 1.41 6.86 -24.29
N SER A 282 2.60 7.32 -23.86
CA SER A 282 3.86 6.66 -24.23
C SER A 282 3.88 5.21 -23.71
N SER A 283 4.59 4.32 -24.40
CA SER A 283 4.67 2.89 -24.01
C SER A 283 5.33 2.63 -22.66
N GLY A 284 5.98 3.66 -22.09
CA GLY A 284 6.54 3.65 -20.74
C GLY A 284 5.51 3.91 -19.63
N VAL A 285 4.31 4.42 -19.95
CA VAL A 285 3.30 4.75 -18.93
C VAL A 285 2.66 3.50 -18.36
N LYS A 286 2.77 3.32 -17.04
CA LYS A 286 2.17 2.21 -16.32
C LYS A 286 1.59 2.63 -14.97
N ARG A 287 0.58 1.90 -14.51
CA ARG A 287 0.08 1.95 -13.14
C ARG A 287 0.50 0.67 -12.40
N PRO A 288 1.19 0.77 -11.25
CA PRO A 288 1.41 -0.37 -10.36
C PRO A 288 0.07 -1.01 -9.97
N LYS A 289 -0.10 -2.30 -10.31
CA LYS A 289 -1.34 -3.05 -10.01
C LYS A 289 -1.30 -3.59 -8.58
N ALA A 290 -2.41 -3.45 -7.85
CA ALA A 290 -2.59 -4.14 -6.58
C ALA A 290 -2.86 -5.63 -6.83
N LYS A 291 -2.28 -6.50 -5.99
CA LYS A 291 -2.45 -7.97 -6.09
C LYS A 291 -3.10 -8.58 -4.86
N VAL A 292 -3.09 -7.83 -3.76
CA VAL A 292 -3.63 -8.24 -2.48
C VAL A 292 -4.47 -7.11 -1.92
N ALA A 293 -5.66 -7.48 -1.46
CA ALA A 293 -6.54 -6.66 -0.67
C ALA A 293 -6.77 -7.32 0.70
N GLN A 294 -7.31 -6.57 1.64
CA GLN A 294 -7.48 -6.99 3.03
C GLN A 294 -8.89 -6.66 3.48
N LEU A 295 -9.59 -7.67 4.00
CA LEU A 295 -10.91 -7.54 4.60
C LEU A 295 -10.75 -7.38 6.11
N HIS A 296 -11.42 -6.39 6.67
CA HIS A 296 -11.41 -6.04 8.09
C HIS A 296 -12.85 -6.01 8.62
N LEU A 297 -13.00 -6.24 9.92
CA LEU A 297 -14.24 -6.00 10.65
C LEU A 297 -13.96 -4.97 11.74
N VAL A 298 -14.55 -3.79 11.57
CA VAL A 298 -14.15 -2.60 12.34
C VAL A 298 -15.34 -1.96 13.01
N ASP A 299 -15.05 -1.24 14.09
CA ASP A 299 -15.96 -0.24 14.64
C ASP A 299 -15.91 1.01 13.77
N PRO A 300 -17.01 1.45 13.14
CA PRO A 300 -17.00 2.65 12.31
C PRO A 300 -16.54 3.90 13.07
N ASP A 301 -16.85 3.99 14.36
CA ASP A 301 -16.50 5.14 15.21
C ASP A 301 -15.00 5.20 15.56
N GLN A 302 -14.25 4.13 15.30
CA GLN A 302 -12.81 4.03 15.56
C GLN A 302 -11.96 4.06 14.27
N LEU A 303 -12.57 4.39 13.14
CA LEU A 303 -11.86 4.62 11.88
C LEU A 303 -11.09 5.96 11.92
N PRO A 304 -9.88 6.03 11.31
CA PRO A 304 -9.17 4.96 10.62
C PRO A 304 -8.21 4.16 11.52
N ALA A 305 -8.16 4.44 12.82
CA ALA A 305 -7.16 3.91 13.74
C ALA A 305 -7.13 2.37 13.79
N ASN A 306 -8.28 1.71 13.69
CA ASN A 306 -8.37 0.25 13.75
C ASN A 306 -7.94 -0.49 12.47
N ILE A 307 -7.64 0.23 11.39
CA ILE A 307 -7.15 -0.35 10.12
C ILE A 307 -5.61 -0.32 10.06
N ALA A 308 -4.96 0.58 10.80
CA ALA A 308 -3.53 0.85 10.70
C ALA A 308 -2.63 -0.18 11.45
N PRO A 309 -3.11 -0.88 12.49
CA PRO A 309 -2.41 -2.04 13.08
C PRO A 309 -3.21 -3.35 13.07
N GLY A 310 -4.43 -3.38 12.51
CA GLY A 310 -5.33 -4.52 12.60
C GLY A 310 -4.90 -5.72 11.76
N ASP A 311 -5.00 -6.92 12.33
CA ASP A 311 -4.92 -8.17 11.57
C ASP A 311 -6.16 -8.29 10.66
N PRO A 312 -5.99 -8.42 9.34
CA PRO A 312 -7.13 -8.59 8.46
C PRO A 312 -7.84 -9.92 8.77
N LEU A 313 -9.16 -9.91 8.69
CA LEU A 313 -9.97 -11.14 8.79
C LEU A 313 -9.68 -12.11 7.67
N ALA A 314 -9.42 -11.59 6.46
CA ALA A 314 -9.09 -12.36 5.28
C ALA A 314 -8.25 -11.51 4.32
N ASN A 315 -7.38 -12.18 3.55
CA ASN A 315 -6.71 -11.57 2.41
C ASN A 315 -7.49 -11.91 1.14
N GLY A 316 -7.69 -10.91 0.29
CA GLY A 316 -8.23 -11.07 -1.04
C GLY A 316 -7.12 -11.06 -2.08
N PHE A 317 -7.15 -12.01 -3.02
CA PHE A 317 -6.15 -12.11 -4.06
C PHE A 317 -6.74 -11.76 -5.42
N TYR A 318 -6.00 -10.96 -6.19
CA TYR A 318 -6.42 -10.59 -7.53
C TYR A 318 -6.25 -11.75 -8.52
N SER A 319 -7.31 -12.06 -9.24
CA SER A 319 -7.40 -13.03 -10.33
C SER A 319 -7.37 -12.31 -11.67
N THR A 320 -6.51 -12.78 -12.58
CA THR A 320 -6.50 -12.31 -13.98
C THR A 320 -7.52 -13.03 -14.86
N ASP A 321 -8.15 -14.10 -14.36
CA ASP A 321 -9.06 -14.92 -15.16
C ASP A 321 -10.42 -14.23 -15.35
N ASP A 322 -10.82 -13.40 -14.38
CA ASP A 322 -12.09 -12.69 -14.35
C ASP A 322 -11.97 -11.22 -13.86
N ASP A 323 -10.74 -10.73 -13.72
CA ASP A 323 -10.42 -9.37 -13.28
C ASP A 323 -11.03 -9.00 -11.93
N ALA A 324 -10.90 -9.85 -10.92
CA ALA A 324 -11.51 -9.63 -9.61
C ALA A 324 -10.59 -9.93 -8.44
N PHE A 325 -10.88 -9.33 -7.28
CA PHE A 325 -10.34 -9.72 -5.99
C PHE A 325 -11.26 -10.74 -5.33
N HIS A 326 -10.73 -11.91 -4.99
CA HIS A 326 -11.47 -12.99 -4.32
C HIS A 326 -10.99 -13.14 -2.88
N PHE A 327 -11.93 -13.14 -1.94
CA PHE A 327 -11.69 -13.35 -0.51
C PHE A 327 -12.40 -14.62 -0.06
N GLU A 328 -11.67 -15.54 0.56
CA GLU A 328 -12.26 -16.70 1.23
C GLU A 328 -12.81 -16.25 2.60
N VAL A 329 -14.13 -16.31 2.76
CA VAL A 329 -14.85 -15.74 3.91
C VAL A 329 -15.76 -16.76 4.59
N THR A 330 -15.50 -18.05 4.38
CA THR A 330 -16.31 -19.14 4.93
C THR A 330 -16.47 -19.04 6.45
N PRO A 331 -15.38 -18.83 7.24
CA PRO A 331 -15.50 -18.73 8.70
C PRO A 331 -16.33 -17.51 9.13
N GLN A 332 -16.24 -16.40 8.39
CA GLN A 332 -16.97 -15.17 8.71
C GLN A 332 -18.46 -15.34 8.45
N VAL A 333 -18.83 -15.92 7.31
CA VAL A 333 -20.24 -16.21 7.00
C VAL A 333 -20.85 -17.17 8.02
N GLN A 334 -20.15 -18.25 8.37
CA GLN A 334 -20.62 -19.19 9.41
C GLN A 334 -20.86 -18.51 10.76
N ARG A 335 -19.98 -17.60 11.18
CA ARG A 335 -20.15 -16.83 12.42
C ARG A 335 -21.33 -15.85 12.36
N ILE A 336 -21.56 -15.20 11.22
CA ILE A 336 -22.71 -14.30 11.07
C ILE A 336 -24.01 -15.09 11.20
N LEU A 337 -24.10 -16.24 10.54
CA LEU A 337 -25.29 -17.10 10.60
C LEU A 337 -25.53 -17.71 11.98
N ALA A 338 -24.46 -17.93 12.76
CA ALA A 338 -24.56 -18.34 14.16
C ALA A 338 -25.01 -17.21 15.11
N GLY A 339 -25.08 -15.96 14.65
CA GLY A 339 -25.39 -14.79 15.48
C GLY A 339 -24.20 -14.28 16.31
N ASP A 340 -22.97 -14.68 15.97
CA ASP A 340 -21.74 -14.39 16.73
C ASP A 340 -21.01 -13.11 16.25
N LEU A 341 -21.66 -12.27 15.44
CA LEU A 341 -21.12 -10.99 14.99
C LEU A 341 -21.70 -9.85 15.83
N ALA A 342 -20.84 -8.96 16.33
CA ALA A 342 -21.30 -7.77 17.05
C ALA A 342 -22.05 -6.82 16.09
N GLU A 343 -23.26 -6.39 16.48
CA GLU A 343 -24.19 -5.58 15.66
C GLU A 343 -23.61 -4.22 15.24
N ASN A 344 -22.59 -3.72 15.94
CA ASN A 344 -22.00 -2.39 15.69
C ASN A 344 -20.74 -2.43 14.80
N LYS A 345 -20.46 -3.55 14.14
CA LYS A 345 -19.27 -3.69 13.29
C LYS A 345 -19.64 -3.65 11.81
N LYS A 346 -18.77 -3.06 11.00
CA LYS A 346 -18.87 -3.05 9.54
C LYS A 346 -17.71 -3.77 8.90
N PHE A 347 -17.96 -4.39 7.74
CA PHE A 347 -16.89 -4.90 6.90
C PHE A 347 -16.25 -3.75 6.16
N VAL A 348 -14.92 -3.74 6.14
CA VAL A 348 -14.12 -2.76 5.41
C VAL A 348 -13.08 -3.47 4.57
N ILE A 349 -12.88 -3.02 3.34
CA ILE A 349 -11.82 -3.53 2.48
C ILE A 349 -10.79 -2.43 2.20
N THR A 350 -9.52 -2.78 2.36
CA THR A 350 -8.38 -1.93 1.99
C THR A 350 -7.42 -2.64 1.06
N LEU A 351 -6.77 -1.90 0.15
CA LEU A 351 -5.58 -2.40 -0.52
C LEU A 351 -4.38 -2.38 0.45
N ASN A 352 -3.44 -3.30 0.24
CA ASN A 352 -2.22 -3.33 1.06
C ASN A 352 -1.36 -2.07 0.80
N ASN A 353 -1.03 -1.34 1.87
CA ASN A 353 -0.18 -0.15 1.80
C ASN A 353 1.27 -0.51 2.12
N THR A 354 2.14 -0.38 1.12
CA THR A 354 3.59 -0.56 1.29
C THR A 354 4.36 0.74 1.07
N GLY A 355 3.67 1.88 0.99
CA GLY A 355 4.24 3.16 0.55
C GLY A 355 4.34 3.30 -0.97
N LEU A 356 3.92 2.29 -1.72
CA LEU A 356 3.71 2.35 -3.17
C LEU A 356 2.29 2.85 -3.47
N ILE A 357 2.18 3.85 -4.35
CA ILE A 357 0.89 4.28 -4.88
C ILE A 357 0.39 3.24 -5.88
N LYS A 358 -0.72 2.59 -5.54
CA LYS A 358 -1.47 1.65 -6.38
C LYS A 358 -2.93 2.07 -6.32
N THR A 359 -3.60 1.96 -7.45
CA THR A 359 -5.04 2.23 -7.55
C THR A 359 -5.69 1.11 -8.33
N SER A 360 -6.81 0.62 -7.84
CA SER A 360 -7.75 -0.21 -8.57
C SER A 360 -9.02 0.60 -8.84
N ILE A 361 -9.65 0.39 -9.98
CA ILE A 361 -11.01 0.89 -10.26
C ILE A 361 -11.95 -0.29 -10.10
N ILE A 362 -12.84 -0.23 -9.11
CA ILE A 362 -13.75 -1.33 -8.82
C ILE A 362 -15.18 -1.01 -9.23
N HIS A 363 -15.91 -2.04 -9.63
CA HIS A 363 -17.36 -1.96 -9.79
C HIS A 363 -18.05 -1.87 -8.43
N THR A 364 -19.07 -1.02 -8.35
CA THR A 364 -19.89 -0.80 -7.15
C THR A 364 -21.24 -1.50 -7.30
N SER A 365 -22.10 -1.39 -6.29
CA SER A 365 -23.44 -1.95 -6.31
C SER A 365 -24.36 -1.40 -7.41
N THR A 366 -24.00 -0.28 -8.02
CA THR A 366 -24.76 0.33 -9.14
C THR A 366 -24.25 -0.12 -10.52
N ALA A 367 -23.26 -1.00 -10.59
CA ALA A 367 -22.78 -1.61 -11.83
C ALA A 367 -23.81 -2.61 -12.42
N SER A 368 -23.51 -3.16 -13.61
CA SER A 368 -24.30 -4.24 -14.20
C SER A 368 -24.29 -5.49 -13.30
N THR A 369 -25.37 -6.26 -13.31
CA THR A 369 -25.59 -7.40 -12.39
C THR A 369 -24.45 -8.42 -12.37
N ASP A 370 -23.77 -8.62 -13.50
CA ASP A 370 -22.63 -9.54 -13.61
C ASP A 370 -21.35 -9.02 -12.94
N LYS A 371 -21.19 -7.70 -12.84
CA LYS A 371 -20.02 -7.00 -12.30
C LYS A 371 -20.24 -6.41 -10.91
N GLN A 372 -21.44 -6.46 -10.36
CA GLN A 372 -21.70 -6.04 -8.99
C GLN A 372 -20.87 -6.87 -8.00
N PRO A 373 -20.33 -6.26 -6.94
CA PRO A 373 -19.71 -7.01 -5.85
C PRO A 373 -20.70 -8.02 -5.28
N LYS A 374 -20.21 -9.22 -4.97
CA LYS A 374 -21.09 -10.33 -4.58
C LYS A 374 -20.44 -11.33 -3.62
N LEU A 375 -21.28 -11.97 -2.82
CA LEU A 375 -20.93 -13.13 -2.00
C LEU A 375 -21.48 -14.38 -2.66
N ILE A 376 -20.60 -15.34 -2.95
CA ILE A 376 -20.94 -16.65 -3.51
C ILE A 376 -20.83 -17.68 -2.39
N ILE A 377 -21.92 -18.40 -2.12
CA ILE A 377 -21.99 -19.41 -1.06
C ILE A 377 -22.25 -20.77 -1.69
N THR A 378 -21.34 -21.71 -1.45
CA THR A 378 -21.52 -23.12 -1.81
C THR A 378 -21.87 -23.93 -0.57
N SER A 379 -23.02 -24.57 -0.59
CA SER A 379 -23.58 -25.27 0.56
C SER A 379 -24.08 -26.67 0.20
N LEU A 380 -24.21 -27.53 1.21
CA LEU A 380 -24.81 -28.87 1.08
C LEU A 380 -26.21 -28.87 1.68
N LYS A 381 -27.24 -28.99 0.84
CA LYS A 381 -28.63 -29.14 1.30
C LYS A 381 -28.99 -30.61 1.43
N ASN A 382 -29.32 -31.03 2.64
CA ASN A 382 -29.92 -32.35 2.88
C ASN A 382 -31.42 -32.29 2.59
N ASN A 383 -31.87 -33.02 1.59
CA ASN A 383 -33.30 -33.16 1.28
C ASN A 383 -34.00 -34.06 2.31
N ASN A 384 -34.24 -33.52 3.51
CA ASN A 384 -35.13 -34.12 4.49
C ASN A 384 -36.57 -33.86 4.05
N LYS A 385 -37.14 -34.81 3.28
CA LYS A 385 -38.59 -34.92 3.08
C LYS A 385 -39.21 -35.76 4.18
#